data_AF-K8E0L5-F1
#
_entry.id   AF-K8E0L5-F1
#
_cell.length_a   1.000
_cell.length_b   1.000
_cell.length_c   1.000
_cell.angle_alpha   90.00
_cell.angle_beta   90.00
_cell.angle_gamma   90.00
#
_symmetry.space_group_name_H-M   'P 1'
#
loop_
_entity.id
_entity.type
_entity.pdbx_description
1 polymer ?
#
loop_
_entity_poly.entity_id
_entity_poly.type
_entity_poly.pdbx_seq_one_letter_code
_entity_poly.pdbx_strand_id
1 'polypeptide(L)'
;MVAMINDVILNKTQVIKRCKKRIQEEYDNNFQNLLNYTRQDSIILNIQRACEAAIDLAMHVVAEKKLGLPQSSRQAFDLLYENGLIERELSERLKAMVGFRNIAVHDYQSVNLNILQKIIENHLADLETFAGILVKLDG
;
A
#
# COMPACT_ATOMS: atom_id res chain seq x y z
N MET A 1 2.57 -15.70 28.18
CA MET A 1 2.80 -14.31 27.79
C MET A 1 2.09 -14.13 26.45
N VAL A 2 0.89 -13.54 26.44
CA VAL A 2 0.19 -13.29 25.17
C VAL A 2 0.97 -12.18 24.50
N ALA A 3 1.58 -12.44 23.34
CA ALA A 3 2.17 -11.39 22.53
C ALA A 3 1.04 -10.40 22.21
N MET A 4 1.10 -9.19 22.77
CA MET A 4 0.23 -8.12 22.32
C MET A 4 0.61 -7.87 20.88
N ILE A 5 -0.30 -8.18 19.94
CA ILE A 5 -0.12 -7.81 18.55
C ILE A 5 0.21 -6.32 18.53
N ASN A 6 1.27 -5.96 17.83
CA ASN A 6 1.80 -4.61 17.78
C ASN A 6 0.71 -3.65 17.30
N ASP A 7 0.29 -2.73 18.17
CA ASP A 7 -0.77 -1.76 17.89
C ASP A 7 -0.48 -0.94 16.62
N VAL A 8 0.79 -0.72 16.29
CA VAL A 8 1.21 -0.05 15.06
C VAL A 8 0.84 -0.88 13.83
N ILE A 9 1.13 -2.18 13.85
CA ILE A 9 0.82 -3.11 12.75
C ILE A 9 -0.69 -3.17 12.51
N LEU A 10 -1.47 -3.31 13.58
CA LEU A 10 -2.93 -3.35 13.49
C LEU A 10 -3.52 -2.04 12.96
N ASN A 11 -3.06 -0.90 13.48
CA ASN A 11 -3.54 0.40 13.05
C ASN A 11 -3.25 0.63 11.56
N LYS A 12 -2.01 0.39 11.10
CA LYS A 12 -1.64 0.55 9.69
C LYS A 12 -2.43 -0.40 8.79
N THR A 13 -2.64 -1.63 9.24
CA THR A 13 -3.50 -2.60 8.53
C THR A 13 -4.94 -2.09 8.39
N GLN A 14 -5.51 -1.51 9.45
CA GLN A 14 -6.85 -0.90 9.40
C GLN A 14 -6.92 0.30 8.47
N VAL A 15 -5.87 1.13 8.43
CA VAL A 15 -5.77 2.25 7.49
C VAL A 15 -5.82 1.76 6.05
N ILE A 16 -5.01 0.74 5.69
CA ILE A 16 -4.99 0.15 4.35
C ILE A 16 -6.38 -0.36 3.95
N LYS A 17 -7.02 -1.15 4.82
CA LYS A 17 -8.37 -1.70 4.59
C LYS A 17 -9.42 -0.61 4.39
N ARG A 18 -9.39 0.43 5.22
CA ARG A 18 -10.32 1.57 5.12
C ARG A 18 -10.12 2.33 3.81
N CYS A 19 -8.87 2.58 3.42
CA CYS A 19 -8.56 3.25 2.16
C CYS A 19 -9.02 2.44 0.95
N LYS A 20 -8.76 1.12 0.93
CA LYS A 20 -9.27 0.23 -0.12
C LYS A 20 -10.80 0.30 -0.22
N LYS A 21 -11.49 0.19 0.91
CA LYS A 21 -12.96 0.29 0.96
C LYS A 21 -13.46 1.60 0.36
N ARG A 22 -12.86 2.74 0.75
CA ARG A 22 -13.22 4.05 0.18
C ARG A 22 -12.98 4.13 -1.32
N ILE A 23 -11.86 3.61 -1.81
CA ILE A 23 -11.58 3.57 -3.25
C ILE A 23 -12.65 2.77 -3.99
N GLN A 24 -13.05 1.62 -3.44
CA GLN A 24 -14.10 0.78 -4.04
C GLN A 24 -15.48 1.46 -4.02
N GLU A 25 -15.83 2.16 -2.93
CA GLU A 25 -17.07 2.95 -2.83
C GLU A 25 -17.12 4.09 -3.87
N GLU A 26 -16.00 4.76 -4.11
CA GLU A 26 -15.94 5.85 -5.09
C GLU A 26 -15.85 5.36 -6.53
N TYR A 27 -15.16 4.25 -6.77
CA TYR A 27 -15.03 3.65 -8.09
C TYR A 27 -16.32 2.96 -8.52
N ASP A 28 -16.96 2.23 -7.61
CA ASP A 28 -18.23 1.50 -7.81
C ASP A 28 -18.25 0.62 -9.07
N ASN A 29 -17.10 0.01 -9.40
CA ASN A 29 -16.90 -0.79 -10.62
C ASN A 29 -17.33 -0.07 -11.91
N ASN A 30 -17.24 1.25 -11.94
CA ASN A 30 -17.68 2.07 -13.05
C ASN A 30 -16.60 3.07 -13.47
N PHE A 31 -16.03 2.85 -14.66
CA PHE A 31 -15.02 3.73 -15.24
C PHE A 31 -15.45 5.20 -15.32
N GLN A 32 -16.75 5.48 -15.53
CA GLN A 32 -17.25 6.85 -15.61
C GLN A 32 -17.04 7.63 -14.30
N ASN A 33 -16.95 6.94 -13.16
CA ASN A 33 -16.65 7.59 -11.89
C ASN A 33 -15.23 8.16 -11.85
N LEU A 34 -14.29 7.64 -12.67
CA LEU A 34 -12.94 8.20 -12.79
C LEU A 34 -12.90 9.50 -13.59
N LEU A 35 -13.98 9.84 -14.33
CA LEU A 35 -14.11 11.13 -15.03
C LEU A 35 -14.66 12.23 -14.13
N ASN A 36 -15.19 11.88 -12.96
CA ASN A 36 -15.60 12.84 -11.96
C ASN A 36 -14.38 13.23 -11.10
N TYR A 37 -13.90 14.47 -11.25
CA TYR A 37 -12.70 14.94 -10.56
C TYR A 37 -12.75 14.76 -9.03
N THR A 38 -13.90 14.98 -8.39
CA THR A 38 -14.03 14.80 -6.94
C THR A 38 -13.87 13.33 -6.52
N ARG A 39 -14.49 12.40 -7.28
CA ARG A 39 -14.33 10.97 -7.02
C ARG A 39 -12.91 10.52 -7.33
N GLN A 40 -12.35 10.99 -8.44
CA GLN A 40 -10.97 10.73 -8.86
C GLN A 40 -9.97 11.19 -7.78
N ASP A 41 -10.12 12.41 -7.25
CA ASP A 41 -9.33 12.96 -6.15
C ASP A 41 -9.42 12.08 -4.90
N SER A 42 -10.63 11.69 -4.52
CA SER A 42 -10.87 10.82 -3.37
C SER A 42 -10.17 9.47 -3.54
N ILE A 43 -10.24 8.88 -4.73
CA ILE A 43 -9.56 7.62 -5.07
C ILE A 43 -8.03 7.78 -4.97
N ILE A 44 -7.47 8.79 -5.62
CA ILE A 44 -6.01 9.03 -5.64
C ILE A 44 -5.48 9.29 -4.23
N LEU A 45 -6.20 10.10 -3.44
CA LEU A 45 -5.84 10.37 -2.05
C LEU A 45 -5.83 9.10 -1.19
N ASN A 46 -6.83 8.22 -1.37
CA ASN A 46 -6.87 6.96 -0.63
C ASN A 46 -5.82 5.97 -1.10
N ILE A 47 -5.46 5.95 -2.40
CA ILE A 47 -4.32 5.18 -2.91
C ILE A 47 -3.03 5.65 -2.23
N GLN A 48 -2.82 6.96 -2.17
CA GLN A 48 -1.65 7.55 -1.52
C GLN A 48 -1.56 7.16 -0.05
N ARG A 49 -2.68 7.27 0.69
CA ARG A 49 -2.75 6.91 2.11
C ARG A 49 -2.50 5.42 2.34
N ALA A 50 -3.02 4.55 1.48
CA ALA A 50 -2.78 3.11 1.57
C ALA A 50 -1.30 2.77 1.32
N CYS A 51 -0.67 3.42 0.33
CA CYS A 51 0.76 3.26 0.07
C CYS A 51 1.61 3.73 1.25
N GLU A 52 1.32 4.91 1.81
CA GLU A 52 2.04 5.44 2.97
C GLU A 52 1.92 4.51 4.18
N ALA A 53 0.72 4.00 4.45
CA ALA A 53 0.51 3.05 5.55
C ALA A 53 1.29 1.74 5.35
N ALA A 54 1.43 1.25 4.11
CA ALA A 54 2.25 0.08 3.80
C ALA A 54 3.75 0.37 3.95
N ILE A 55 4.21 1.56 3.56
CA ILE A 55 5.60 2.00 3.76
C ILE A 55 5.92 2.09 5.25
N ASP A 56 5.08 2.78 6.03
CA ASP A 56 5.23 2.90 7.48
C ASP A 56 5.30 1.53 8.15
N LEU A 57 4.45 0.60 7.69
CA LEU A 57 4.42 -0.76 8.20
C LEU A 57 5.72 -1.50 7.87
N ALA A 58 6.25 -1.37 6.65
CA ALA A 58 7.52 -1.96 6.27
C ALA A 58 8.69 -1.40 7.10
N MET A 59 8.75 -0.08 7.24
CA MET A 59 9.78 0.61 8.03
C MET A 59 9.74 0.18 9.50
N HIS A 60 8.54 0.08 10.07
CA HIS A 60 8.32 -0.39 11.44
C HIS A 60 8.87 -1.80 11.63
N VAL A 61 8.50 -2.76 10.77
CA VAL A 61 8.97 -4.15 10.88
C VAL A 61 10.47 -4.28 10.67
N VAL A 62 11.04 -3.53 9.72
CA VAL A 62 12.49 -3.48 9.49
C VAL A 62 13.23 -3.00 10.75
N ALA A 63 12.72 -1.96 11.41
CA ALA A 63 13.31 -1.42 12.63
C ALA A 63 13.16 -2.39 13.81
N GLU A 64 11.96 -2.94 14.02
CA GLU A 64 11.64 -3.86 15.11
C GLU A 64 12.48 -5.14 15.05
N LYS A 65 12.61 -5.72 13.85
CA LYS A 65 13.41 -6.93 13.61
C LYS A 65 14.90 -6.64 13.35
N LYS A 66 15.33 -5.37 13.38
CA LYS A 66 16.71 -4.91 13.17
C LYS A 66 17.33 -5.41 11.84
N LEU A 67 16.55 -5.36 10.76
CA LEU A 67 16.96 -5.91 9.46
C LEU A 67 17.92 -5.02 8.67
N GLY A 68 18.12 -3.77 9.12
CA GLY A 68 19.00 -2.80 8.48
C GLY A 68 18.43 -1.38 8.54
N LEU A 69 19.07 -0.46 7.80
CA LEU A 69 18.69 0.95 7.69
C LEU A 69 18.28 1.27 6.24
N PRO A 70 16.98 1.23 5.90
CA PRO A 70 16.51 1.54 4.56
C PRO A 70 16.73 3.03 4.26
N GLN A 71 17.36 3.31 3.12
CA GLN A 71 17.59 4.64 2.55
C GLN A 71 16.41 5.12 1.69
N SER A 72 15.43 4.25 1.44
CA SER A 72 14.20 4.59 0.71
C SER A 72 13.07 3.65 1.08
N SER A 73 11.83 4.06 0.79
CA SER A 73 10.65 3.21 0.95
C SER A 73 10.73 1.91 0.16
N ARG A 74 11.37 1.92 -1.03
CA ARG A 74 11.57 0.71 -1.83
C ARG A 74 12.53 -0.26 -1.16
N GLN A 75 13.62 0.27 -0.60
CA GLN A 75 14.59 -0.54 0.11
C GLN A 75 14.01 -1.19 1.37
N ALA A 76 13.01 -0.57 2.01
CA ALA A 76 12.30 -1.22 3.11
C ALA A 76 11.65 -2.55 2.67
N PHE A 77 11.01 -2.58 1.49
CA PHE A 77 10.45 -3.83 0.94
C PHE A 77 11.53 -4.82 0.48
N ASP A 78 12.67 -4.33 0.00
CA ASP A 78 13.81 -5.19 -0.33
C ASP A 78 14.33 -5.91 0.92
N LEU A 79 14.55 -5.18 2.03
CA LEU A 79 14.99 -5.77 3.29
C LEU A 79 14.03 -6.82 3.84
N LEU A 80 12.71 -6.61 3.70
CA LEU A 80 11.72 -7.61 4.10
C LEU A 80 11.81 -8.89 3.25
N TYR A 81 12.01 -8.75 1.94
CA TYR A 81 12.21 -9.88 1.04
C TYR A 81 13.53 -10.63 1.32
N GLU A 82 14.63 -9.90 1.44
CA GLU A 82 15.97 -10.46 1.71
C GLU A 82 16.00 -11.29 3.00
N ASN A 83 15.15 -10.94 3.97
CA ASN A 83 15.01 -11.66 5.24
C ASN A 83 13.85 -12.68 5.24
N GLY A 84 13.27 -12.99 4.07
CA GLY A 84 12.27 -14.04 3.91
C GLY A 84 10.89 -13.74 4.53
N LEU A 85 10.59 -12.47 4.85
CA LEU A 85 9.31 -12.09 5.44
C LEU A 85 8.21 -11.93 4.40
N ILE A 86 8.57 -11.63 3.15
CA ILE A 86 7.67 -11.54 2.00
C ILE A 86 8.32 -12.16 0.77
N GLU A 87 7.50 -12.60 -0.19
CA GLU A 87 7.98 -13.12 -1.47
C GLU A 87 8.50 -12.00 -2.38
N ARG A 88 9.42 -12.36 -3.29
CA ARG A 88 10.05 -11.42 -4.22
C ARG A 88 9.01 -10.70 -5.07
N GLU A 89 8.06 -11.45 -5.60
CA GLU A 89 7.02 -10.96 -6.50
C GLU A 89 6.13 -9.94 -5.79
N LEU A 90 5.82 -10.16 -4.51
CA LEU A 90 5.07 -9.20 -3.70
C LEU A 90 5.89 -7.94 -3.45
N SER A 91 7.19 -8.07 -3.09
CA SER A 91 8.08 -6.91 -2.92
C SER A 91 8.16 -6.05 -4.20
N GLU A 92 8.31 -6.68 -5.37
CA GLU A 92 8.34 -5.99 -6.66
C GLU A 92 7.03 -5.23 -6.95
N ARG A 93 5.87 -5.86 -6.69
CA ARG A 93 4.55 -5.21 -6.85
C ARG A 93 4.37 -4.03 -5.89
N LEU A 94 4.79 -4.16 -4.63
CA LEU A 94 4.73 -3.07 -3.64
C LEU A 94 5.61 -1.88 -4.06
N LYS A 95 6.84 -2.14 -4.55
CA LYS A 95 7.75 -1.10 -5.05
C LYS A 95 7.19 -0.38 -6.29
N ALA A 96 6.51 -1.11 -7.17
CA ALA A 96 5.82 -0.53 -8.32
C ALA A 96 4.65 0.36 -7.89
N MET A 97 3.86 -0.09 -6.91
CA MET A 97 2.74 0.67 -6.34
C MET A 97 3.18 2.00 -5.72
N VAL A 98 4.30 2.00 -4.98
CA VAL A 98 4.92 3.24 -4.46
C VAL A 98 5.45 4.13 -5.59
N GLY A 99 5.99 3.55 -6.66
CA GLY A 99 6.37 4.31 -7.85
C GLY A 99 5.20 5.04 -8.49
N PHE A 100 4.06 4.36 -8.61
CA PHE A 100 2.85 4.97 -9.15
C PHE A 100 2.32 6.11 -8.28
N ARG A 101 2.32 5.95 -6.94
CA ARG A 101 1.92 7.03 -6.02
C ARG A 101 2.64 8.34 -6.35
N ASN A 102 3.93 8.30 -6.66
CA ASN A 102 4.68 9.50 -7.00
C ASN A 102 4.20 10.14 -8.32
N ILE A 103 3.84 9.33 -9.32
CA ILE A 103 3.32 9.83 -10.61
C ILE A 103 1.93 10.44 -10.40
N ALA A 104 1.03 9.76 -9.70
CA ALA A 104 -0.34 10.22 -9.48
C ALA A 104 -0.41 11.53 -8.68
N VAL A 105 0.53 11.75 -7.77
CA VAL A 105 0.60 12.97 -6.95
C VAL A 105 1.26 14.13 -7.70
N HIS A 106 2.37 13.89 -8.42
CA HIS A 106 3.14 14.96 -9.04
C HIS A 106 2.62 15.38 -10.42
N ASP A 107 2.01 14.44 -11.15
CA ASP A 107 1.62 14.63 -12.56
C ASP A 107 0.09 14.55 -12.72
N TYR A 108 -0.65 15.02 -11.72
CA TYR A 108 -2.11 14.83 -11.58
C TYR A 108 -2.91 15.19 -12.85
N GLN A 109 -2.49 16.22 -13.60
CA GLN A 109 -3.15 16.63 -14.85
C GLN A 109 -2.96 15.63 -16.01
N SER A 110 -1.96 14.74 -15.93
CA SER A 110 -1.64 13.74 -16.94
C SER A 110 -1.94 12.30 -16.51
N VAL A 111 -2.60 12.11 -15.36
CA VAL A 111 -2.92 10.78 -14.83
C VAL A 111 -3.72 9.98 -15.84
N ASN A 112 -3.10 8.92 -16.35
CA ASN A 112 -3.75 8.00 -17.27
C ASN A 112 -4.82 7.18 -16.53
N LEU A 113 -6.09 7.47 -16.79
CA LEU A 113 -7.23 6.83 -16.14
C LEU A 113 -7.27 5.30 -16.33
N ASN A 114 -6.73 4.79 -17.43
CA ASN A 114 -6.63 3.33 -17.63
C ASN A 114 -5.61 2.69 -16.67
N ILE A 115 -4.53 3.42 -16.33
CA ILE A 115 -3.57 2.96 -15.33
C ILE A 115 -4.22 3.02 -13.94
N LEU A 116 -4.93 4.11 -13.64
CA LEU A 116 -5.67 4.25 -12.38
C LEU A 116 -6.68 3.11 -12.19
N GLN A 117 -7.46 2.78 -13.21
CA GLN A 117 -8.37 1.63 -13.21
C GLN A 117 -7.63 0.33 -12.91
N LYS A 118 -6.53 0.04 -13.63
CA LYS A 118 -5.76 -1.19 -13.42
C LYS A 118 -5.26 -1.33 -11.99
N ILE A 119 -4.92 -0.23 -11.33
CA ILE A 119 -4.50 -0.23 -9.94
C ILE A 119 -5.63 -0.58 -9.01
N ILE A 120 -6.79 0.05 -9.21
CA ILE A 120 -7.99 -0.20 -8.40
C ILE A 120 -8.38 -1.67 -8.49
N GLU A 121 -8.37 -2.23 -9.71
CA GLU A 121 -8.85 -3.58 -9.98
C GLU A 121 -7.83 -4.68 -9.63
N ASN A 122 -6.53 -4.43 -9.83
CA ASN A 122 -5.52 -5.49 -9.79
C ASN A 122 -4.46 -5.34 -8.69
N HIS A 123 -4.20 -4.12 -8.17
CA HIS A 123 -3.03 -3.87 -7.34
C HIS A 123 -3.35 -3.45 -5.90
N LEU A 124 -4.56 -2.98 -5.61
CA LEU A 124 -4.95 -2.66 -4.22
C LEU A 124 -4.92 -3.87 -3.29
N ALA A 125 -5.13 -5.08 -3.81
CA ALA A 125 -5.08 -6.32 -3.04
C ALA A 125 -3.65 -6.65 -2.55
N ASP A 126 -2.61 -6.18 -3.23
CA ASP A 126 -1.22 -6.42 -2.82
C ASP A 126 -0.91 -5.75 -1.47
N LEU A 127 -1.42 -4.53 -1.24
CA LEU A 127 -1.24 -3.81 0.03
C LEU A 127 -1.90 -4.53 1.21
N GLU A 128 -3.10 -5.09 0.99
CA GLU A 128 -3.79 -5.87 2.03
C GLU A 128 -3.13 -7.22 2.28
N THR A 129 -2.68 -7.89 1.22
CA THR A 129 -1.95 -9.15 1.32
C THR A 129 -0.68 -8.97 2.13
N PHE A 130 0.09 -7.93 1.82
CA PHE A 130 1.27 -7.51 2.58
C PHE A 130 0.96 -7.29 4.07
N ALA A 131 -0.04 -6.47 4.37
CA ALA A 131 -0.42 -6.19 5.76
C ALA A 131 -0.86 -7.46 6.50
N GLY A 132 -1.61 -8.35 5.83
CA GLY A 132 -2.04 -9.63 6.38
C GLY A 132 -0.90 -10.59 6.68
N ILE A 133 0.15 -10.61 5.85
CA ILE A 133 1.37 -11.39 6.12
C ILE A 133 2.04 -10.89 7.40
N LEU A 134 2.22 -9.57 7.53
CA LEU A 134 2.91 -9.00 8.68
C LEU A 134 2.15 -9.18 9.99
N VAL A 135 0.81 -9.10 9.98
CA VAL A 135 -0.02 -9.43 11.15
C VAL A 135 0.19 -10.89 11.60
N LYS A 136 0.31 -11.84 10.66
CA LYS A 136 0.54 -13.26 10.98
C LYS A 136 1.94 -13.55 11.50
N LEU A 137 2.93 -12.71 11.18
CA LEU A 137 4.32 -12.85 11.61
C LEU A 137 4.58 -12.23 12.99
N ASP A 138 3.64 -11.44 13.50
CA ASP A 138 3.70 -10.74 14.78
C ASP A 138 3.01 -11.53 15.91
N GLY A 139 1.97 -12.30 15.58
CA GLY A 139 1.26 -13.20 16.51
C GLY A 139 1.86 -14.59 16.58
#